data_AF-A0A7S4MPT4-F1
#
_entry.id   AF-A0A7S4MPT4-F1
#
_cell.length_a   1.000
_cell.length_b   1.000
_cell.length_c   1.000
_cell.angle_alpha   90.00
_cell.angle_beta   90.00
_cell.angle_gamma   90.00
#
_symmetry.space_group_name_H-M   'P 1'
#
loop_
_entity.id
_entity.type
_entity.pdbx_description
1 polymer ?
#
loop_
_entity_poly.entity_id
_entity_poly.type
_entity_poly.pdbx_seq_one_letter_code
_entity_poly.pdbx_strand_id
1 'polypeptide(L)'
;SAAAAGGGTGRRPSALPPASSKSGSAAIVPPRPNERLKGRRALRILCFFRRPFGSDHPVGVYLFLIGVVFATIELSTAPDDDGRYDLPLRFFGAPVAVWAMGSVTPQDWKVGFLEGALPQLPLTTLNSVISVCCLAHSLYPEKRDARRDASKKDAVISRRDVSISVGLMNVLFCPLGGMPNCHGAGGLAGQHRLGARHGASVVFLGVAKMLLAVFFGASILTVLDAFPWAVLGIMLGIAGQELATTGFTLLVSSVDEAFADADGDDPSTKKARKLALRKSTVIATITAVVIVALGKTHYGAVSGWAAHMVYGDGTADFVRWVRRKRRGAENSR
;
A
#
# COMPACT_ATOMS: atom_id res chain seq x y z
N SER A 1 -32.22 55.71 41.08
CA SER A 1 -32.64 56.51 42.25
C SER A 1 -33.47 55.62 43.15
N ALA A 2 -33.15 55.60 44.46
CA ALA A 2 -33.74 54.81 45.56
C ALA A 2 -33.49 53.27 45.51
N ALA A 3 -32.68 52.63 46.35
CA ALA A 3 -32.63 52.49 47.84
C ALA A 3 -33.18 51.10 48.25
N ALA A 4 -32.35 50.18 48.77
CA ALA A 4 -32.14 49.86 50.21
C ALA A 4 -33.25 48.91 50.75
N ALA A 5 -33.10 47.90 51.62
CA ALA A 5 -32.07 47.41 52.55
C ALA A 5 -32.49 46.02 53.11
N GLY A 6 -31.57 45.31 53.80
CA GLY A 6 -31.85 44.32 54.87
C GLY A 6 -32.16 42.89 54.39
N GLY A 7 -31.56 41.80 54.87
CA GLY A 7 -30.94 41.51 56.17
C GLY A 7 -31.62 40.24 56.72
N GLY A 8 -30.93 39.11 56.85
CA GLY A 8 -31.55 37.89 57.38
C GLY A 8 -30.68 36.64 57.28
N THR A 9 -30.05 36.30 58.41
CA THR A 9 -29.18 35.14 58.64
C THR A 9 -29.95 33.81 58.71
N GLY A 10 -29.44 32.77 58.07
CA GLY A 10 -29.90 31.39 58.24
C GLY A 10 -28.83 30.37 57.82
N ARG A 11 -28.02 29.91 58.78
CA ARG A 11 -27.11 28.75 58.62
C ARG A 11 -27.92 27.46 58.67
N ARG A 12 -27.79 26.59 57.66
CA ARG A 12 -27.98 25.12 57.69
C ARG A 12 -27.29 24.47 56.46
N PRO A 13 -27.06 23.15 56.45
CA PRO A 13 -25.73 22.57 56.37
C PRO A 13 -25.23 22.24 54.96
N SER A 14 -23.92 22.02 54.88
CA SER A 14 -23.13 21.49 53.77
C SER A 14 -23.85 20.47 52.89
N ALA A 15 -24.19 20.88 51.67
CA ALA A 15 -24.50 20.01 50.55
C ALA A 15 -23.34 20.07 49.55
N LEU A 16 -22.81 18.91 49.16
CA LEU A 16 -21.85 18.78 48.06
C LEU A 16 -22.42 19.44 46.78
N PRO A 17 -21.64 20.21 46.01
CA PRO A 17 -22.10 20.68 44.72
C PRO A 17 -22.17 19.53 43.71
N PRO A 18 -23.17 19.52 42.81
CA PRO A 18 -23.29 18.54 41.74
C PRO A 18 -22.19 18.73 40.69
N ALA A 19 -21.64 17.63 40.20
CA ALA A 19 -20.70 17.61 39.08
C ALA A 19 -21.40 18.13 37.81
N SER A 20 -21.20 19.41 37.50
CA SER A 20 -21.65 20.03 36.27
C SER A 20 -20.85 19.49 35.08
N SER A 21 -21.55 18.88 34.13
CA SER A 21 -21.05 18.56 32.79
C SER A 21 -20.69 19.86 32.06
N LYS A 22 -19.40 20.11 31.88
CA LYS A 22 -18.91 21.08 30.88
C LYS A 22 -18.41 20.31 29.67
N SER A 23 -19.31 20.20 28.70
CA SER A 23 -19.01 20.06 27.28
C SER A 23 -18.07 21.20 26.85
N GLY A 24 -16.78 20.89 26.73
CA GLY A 24 -15.75 21.80 26.23
C GLY A 24 -15.55 21.59 24.74
N SER A 25 -16.09 22.52 23.95
CA SER A 25 -15.81 22.69 22.53
C SER A 25 -14.29 22.81 22.30
N ALA A 26 -13.67 21.80 21.68
CA ALA A 26 -12.28 21.85 21.26
C ALA A 26 -12.18 22.66 19.97
N ALA A 27 -11.94 23.96 20.12
CA ALA A 27 -11.55 24.84 19.03
C ALA A 27 -10.33 24.24 18.30
N ILE A 28 -10.40 24.21 16.97
CA ILE A 28 -9.31 23.80 16.08
C ILE A 28 -8.17 24.80 16.25
N VAL A 29 -7.21 24.46 17.10
CA VAL A 29 -5.95 25.21 17.24
C VAL A 29 -5.12 24.98 15.98
N PRO A 30 -4.67 26.01 15.26
CA PRO A 30 -3.78 25.82 14.12
C PRO A 30 -2.50 25.10 14.57
N PRO A 31 -1.96 24.16 13.76
CA PRO A 31 -0.79 23.39 14.16
C PRO A 31 0.38 24.31 14.51
N ARG A 32 1.01 24.04 15.66
CA ARG A 32 2.17 24.79 16.16
C ARG A 32 3.27 24.84 15.09
N PRO A 33 4.07 25.93 15.00
CA PRO A 33 5.10 26.09 13.97
C PRO A 33 6.11 24.92 13.88
N ASN A 34 6.29 24.15 14.95
CA ASN A 34 7.17 22.98 14.99
C ASN A 34 6.63 21.75 14.23
N GLU A 35 5.30 21.59 14.10
CA GLU A 35 4.67 20.50 13.31
C GLU A 35 4.89 20.71 11.80
N ARG A 36 4.85 21.98 11.33
CA ARG A 36 5.22 22.33 9.95
C ARG A 36 6.70 22.09 9.66
N LEU A 37 7.55 22.20 10.68
CA LEU A 37 8.99 21.91 10.57
C LEU A 37 9.27 20.40 10.55
N LYS A 38 8.54 19.60 11.33
CA LYS A 38 8.64 18.13 11.36
C LYS A 38 8.22 17.49 10.03
N GLY A 39 7.10 17.92 9.45
CA GLY A 39 6.69 17.51 8.10
C GLY A 39 7.72 17.90 7.02
N ARG A 40 8.43 19.03 7.21
CA ARG A 40 9.53 19.46 6.31
C ARG A 40 10.84 18.70 6.53
N ARG A 41 11.11 18.13 7.70
CA ARG A 41 12.34 17.35 7.99
C ARG A 41 12.24 15.90 7.53
N ALA A 42 11.11 15.24 7.75
CA ALA A 42 10.83 13.93 7.16
C ALA A 42 10.83 14.00 5.61
N LEU A 43 10.31 15.11 5.06
CA LEU A 43 10.38 15.41 3.63
C LEU A 43 11.82 15.69 3.14
N ARG A 44 12.70 16.26 3.99
CA ARG A 44 14.12 16.52 3.65
C ARG A 44 14.99 15.26 3.68
N ILE A 45 14.71 14.28 4.54
CA ILE A 45 15.45 13.00 4.58
C ILE A 45 14.99 12.09 3.42
N LEU A 46 13.70 12.12 3.07
CA LEU A 46 13.22 11.57 1.80
C LEU A 46 13.87 12.28 0.59
N CYS A 47 14.24 13.56 0.73
CA CYS A 47 15.05 14.30 -0.24
C CYS A 47 16.56 14.03 -0.17
N PHE A 48 17.09 13.33 0.85
CA PHE A 48 18.54 13.05 0.91
C PHE A 48 18.92 11.84 0.03
N PHE A 49 17.97 10.93 -0.21
CA PHE A 49 18.04 9.92 -1.28
C PHE A 49 17.34 10.34 -2.57
N ARG A 50 16.84 11.59 -2.66
CA ARG A 50 16.54 12.20 -3.96
C ARG A 50 17.88 12.32 -4.66
N ARG A 51 18.11 11.39 -5.59
CA ARG A 51 19.32 11.24 -6.39
C ARG A 51 19.94 12.62 -6.72
N PRO A 52 21.28 12.72 -6.77
CA PRO A 52 21.98 13.91 -7.22
C PRO A 52 21.78 14.24 -8.72
N PHE A 53 20.93 13.48 -9.43
CA PHE A 53 20.59 13.73 -10.82
C PHE A 53 19.32 14.59 -10.91
N GLY A 54 19.54 15.89 -11.15
CA GLY A 54 18.54 16.96 -11.20
C GLY A 54 17.58 16.93 -12.41
N SER A 55 17.17 15.75 -12.87
CA SER A 55 16.30 15.62 -14.03
C SER A 55 15.31 14.46 -13.84
N ASP A 56 14.01 14.76 -13.89
CA ASP A 56 12.88 13.82 -13.79
C ASP A 56 12.78 12.94 -15.05
N HIS A 57 13.81 12.14 -15.31
CA HIS A 57 13.84 11.25 -16.46
C HIS A 57 13.13 9.92 -16.16
N PRO A 58 12.20 9.49 -17.03
CA PRO A 58 11.54 8.20 -16.90
C PRO A 58 12.45 7.06 -17.39
N VAL A 59 13.52 6.77 -16.64
CA VAL A 59 14.54 5.77 -17.02
C VAL A 59 13.93 4.42 -17.41
N GLY A 60 12.89 3.98 -16.69
CA GLY A 60 12.17 2.75 -17.03
C GLY A 60 11.52 2.76 -18.41
N VAL A 61 11.04 3.92 -18.88
CA VAL A 61 10.49 4.07 -20.24
C VAL A 61 11.61 3.98 -21.28
N TYR A 62 12.76 4.60 -21.04
CA TYR A 62 13.90 4.49 -21.95
C TYR A 62 14.40 3.06 -22.07
N LEU A 63 14.56 2.35 -20.93
CA LEU A 63 14.95 0.94 -20.93
C LEU A 63 13.93 0.06 -21.65
N PHE A 64 12.64 0.30 -21.44
CA PHE A 64 11.59 -0.43 -22.15
C PHE A 64 11.66 -0.21 -23.66
N LEU A 65 11.81 1.04 -24.13
CA LEU A 65 11.93 1.36 -25.55
C LEU A 65 13.18 0.74 -26.19
N ILE A 66 14.32 0.76 -25.49
CA ILE A 66 15.54 0.07 -25.92
C ILE A 66 15.29 -1.45 -26.05
N GLY A 67 14.60 -2.04 -25.07
CA GLY A 67 14.23 -3.46 -25.12
C GLY A 67 13.32 -3.80 -26.30
N VAL A 68 12.35 -2.94 -26.63
CA VAL A 68 11.48 -3.11 -27.81
C VAL A 68 12.28 -3.02 -29.12
N VAL A 69 13.25 -2.11 -29.22
CA VAL A 69 14.14 -2.02 -30.39
C VAL A 69 14.94 -3.31 -30.55
N PHE A 70 15.56 -3.81 -29.48
CA PHE A 70 16.29 -5.09 -29.52
C PHE A 70 15.38 -6.27 -29.87
N ALA A 71 14.18 -6.35 -29.29
CA ALA A 71 13.22 -7.40 -29.60
C ALA A 71 12.82 -7.38 -31.09
N THR A 72 12.67 -6.18 -31.66
CA THR A 72 12.33 -6.01 -33.08
C THR A 72 13.49 -6.43 -33.98
N ILE A 73 14.73 -6.07 -33.62
CA ILE A 73 15.93 -6.49 -34.35
C ILE A 73 16.03 -8.02 -34.31
N GLU A 74 15.97 -8.64 -33.12
CA GLU A 74 16.03 -10.09 -32.94
C GLU A 74 14.98 -10.79 -33.82
N LEU A 75 13.73 -10.32 -33.79
CA LEU A 75 12.65 -10.92 -34.58
C LEU A 75 12.83 -10.73 -36.09
N SER A 76 13.46 -9.62 -36.52
CA SER A 76 13.75 -9.35 -37.94
C SER A 76 14.95 -10.13 -38.49
N THR A 77 15.86 -10.55 -37.61
CA THR A 77 17.08 -11.28 -37.98
C THR A 77 16.98 -12.78 -37.69
N ALA A 78 15.96 -13.21 -36.95
CA ALA A 78 15.73 -14.62 -36.63
C ALA A 78 15.53 -15.42 -37.92
N PRO A 79 16.26 -16.54 -38.12
CA PRO A 79 16.00 -17.44 -39.22
C PRO A 79 14.59 -18.03 -39.10
N ASP A 80 13.83 -18.06 -40.21
CA ASP A 80 12.47 -18.63 -40.24
C ASP A 80 12.41 -20.12 -39.84
N ASP A 81 13.56 -20.82 -39.85
CA ASP A 81 13.64 -22.29 -39.71
C ASP A 81 13.86 -22.79 -38.27
N ASP A 82 14.16 -21.89 -37.32
CA ASP A 82 14.51 -22.29 -35.93
C ASP A 82 13.29 -22.63 -35.06
N GLY A 83 12.06 -22.33 -35.52
CA GLY A 83 10.82 -22.55 -34.76
C GLY A 83 10.75 -21.84 -33.40
N ARG A 84 11.71 -20.94 -33.12
CA ARG A 84 11.90 -20.26 -31.83
C ARG A 84 10.82 -19.22 -31.56
N TYR A 85 10.25 -18.65 -32.62
CA TYR A 85 9.20 -17.64 -32.56
C TYR A 85 8.05 -18.05 -33.48
N ASP A 86 6.81 -17.88 -33.03
CA ASP A 86 5.62 -18.11 -33.85
C ASP A 86 5.45 -16.95 -34.85
N LEU A 87 6.18 -17.06 -35.97
CA LEU A 87 6.19 -16.13 -37.10
C LEU A 87 5.37 -16.69 -38.28
N PRO A 88 4.73 -15.84 -39.11
CA PRO A 88 4.69 -14.38 -39.04
C PRO A 88 3.69 -13.87 -37.98
N LEU A 89 3.96 -12.66 -37.45
CA LEU A 89 3.04 -11.99 -36.53
C LEU A 89 1.65 -11.85 -37.15
N ARG A 90 0.63 -12.34 -36.46
CA ARG A 90 -0.77 -12.27 -36.92
C ARG A 90 -1.44 -11.03 -36.35
N PHE A 91 -1.98 -10.20 -37.23
CA PHE A 91 -2.75 -9.01 -36.84
C PHE A 91 -4.20 -9.34 -36.44
N PHE A 92 -4.74 -10.49 -36.84
CA PHE A 92 -6.09 -10.88 -36.47
C PHE A 92 -6.20 -12.40 -36.33
N GLY A 93 -7.07 -12.87 -35.43
CA GLY A 93 -7.41 -14.29 -35.26
C GLY A 93 -6.63 -15.05 -34.19
N ALA A 94 -5.65 -14.42 -33.54
CA ALA A 94 -5.00 -14.99 -32.36
C ALA A 94 -5.92 -14.87 -31.12
N PRO A 95 -5.97 -15.87 -30.22
CA PRO A 95 -6.87 -15.84 -29.06
C PRO A 95 -6.52 -14.70 -28.11
N VAL A 96 -7.54 -13.94 -27.68
CA VAL A 96 -7.41 -12.79 -26.78
C VAL A 96 -7.70 -13.17 -25.32
N ALA A 97 -8.50 -14.21 -25.10
CA ALA A 97 -8.85 -14.73 -23.79
C ALA A 97 -8.84 -16.27 -23.82
N VAL A 98 -8.48 -16.87 -22.68
CA VAL A 98 -8.43 -18.32 -22.50
C VAL A 98 -9.26 -18.68 -21.29
N TRP A 99 -10.07 -19.73 -21.38
CA TRP A 99 -10.76 -20.26 -20.21
C TRP A 99 -9.77 -21.02 -19.32
N ALA A 100 -9.13 -20.31 -18.38
CA ALA A 100 -8.08 -20.86 -17.53
C ALA A 100 -8.60 -21.85 -16.49
N MET A 101 -9.91 -21.86 -16.21
CA MET A 101 -10.51 -22.76 -15.23
C MET A 101 -10.73 -24.19 -15.77
N GLY A 102 -10.55 -24.43 -17.08
CA GLY A 102 -10.89 -25.71 -17.71
C GLY A 102 -10.05 -26.90 -17.23
N SER A 103 -8.82 -26.68 -16.78
CA SER A 103 -7.87 -27.72 -16.35
C SER A 103 -7.54 -27.67 -14.86
N VAL A 104 -8.28 -26.91 -14.05
CA VAL A 104 -7.97 -26.71 -12.63
C VAL A 104 -8.39 -27.94 -11.81
N THR A 105 -7.44 -28.52 -11.09
CA THR A 105 -7.68 -29.67 -10.20
C THR A 105 -7.91 -29.24 -8.75
N PRO A 106 -8.45 -30.12 -7.87
CA PRO A 106 -8.53 -29.84 -6.43
C PRO A 106 -7.15 -29.61 -5.78
N GLN A 107 -6.09 -30.21 -6.32
CA GLN A 107 -4.74 -29.99 -5.84
C GLN A 107 -4.26 -28.57 -6.18
N ASP A 108 -4.59 -28.04 -7.35
CA ASP A 108 -4.27 -26.66 -7.73
C ASP A 108 -4.97 -25.65 -6.82
N TRP A 109 -6.22 -25.94 -6.42
CA TRP A 109 -6.92 -25.14 -5.40
C TRP A 109 -6.19 -25.13 -4.06
N LYS A 110 -5.70 -26.28 -3.61
CA LYS A 110 -4.94 -26.39 -2.36
C LYS A 110 -3.63 -25.60 -2.44
N VAL A 111 -2.85 -25.77 -3.51
CA VAL A 111 -1.59 -25.06 -3.73
C VAL A 111 -1.85 -23.56 -3.86
N GLY A 112 -2.79 -23.15 -4.71
CA GLY A 112 -3.17 -21.75 -4.92
C GLY A 112 -3.67 -21.08 -3.65
N PHE A 113 -4.42 -21.78 -2.79
CA PHE A 113 -4.87 -21.24 -1.51
C PHE A 113 -3.73 -21.09 -0.50
N LEU A 114 -2.91 -22.13 -0.32
CA LEU A 114 -1.88 -22.17 0.72
C LEU A 114 -0.63 -21.35 0.35
N GLU A 115 -0.16 -21.46 -0.89
CA GLU A 115 1.06 -20.81 -1.36
C GLU A 115 0.80 -19.44 -2.00
N GLY A 116 -0.40 -19.22 -2.53
CA GLY A 116 -0.81 -17.96 -3.18
C GLY A 116 -1.68 -17.08 -2.28
N ALA A 117 -2.91 -17.51 -1.99
CA ALA A 117 -3.91 -16.66 -1.35
C ALA A 117 -3.52 -16.23 0.07
N LEU A 118 -3.11 -17.18 0.94
CA LEU A 118 -2.77 -16.88 2.33
C LEU A 118 -1.64 -15.84 2.47
N PRO A 119 -0.49 -15.96 1.77
CA PRO A 119 0.56 -14.94 1.81
C PRO A 119 0.17 -13.63 1.14
N GLN A 120 -0.67 -13.71 0.11
CA GLN A 120 -1.06 -12.54 -0.68
C GLN A 120 -2.11 -11.68 0.04
N LEU A 121 -2.88 -12.23 0.98
CA LEU A 121 -3.83 -11.48 1.81
C LEU A 121 -3.20 -10.26 2.51
N PRO A 122 -2.14 -10.41 3.33
CA PRO A 122 -1.49 -9.25 3.95
C PRO A 122 -0.79 -8.37 2.90
N LEU A 123 -0.16 -8.96 1.88
CA LEU A 123 0.60 -8.21 0.89
C LEU A 123 -0.29 -7.29 0.04
N THR A 124 -1.38 -7.82 -0.54
CA THR A 124 -2.36 -7.04 -1.31
C THR A 124 -3.09 -6.05 -0.41
N THR A 125 -3.44 -6.42 0.82
CA THR A 125 -4.11 -5.47 1.73
C THR A 125 -3.21 -4.28 2.06
N LEU A 126 -1.93 -4.51 2.34
CA LEU A 126 -1.00 -3.44 2.68
C LEU A 126 -0.60 -2.62 1.44
N ASN A 127 -0.16 -3.28 0.37
CA ASN A 127 0.40 -2.59 -0.80
C ASN A 127 -0.65 -2.03 -1.75
N SER A 128 -1.79 -2.72 -1.87
CA SER A 128 -2.78 -2.45 -2.92
C SER A 128 -4.08 -1.85 -2.42
N VAL A 129 -4.32 -1.89 -1.11
CA VAL A 129 -5.49 -1.25 -0.49
C VAL A 129 -5.04 -0.10 0.39
N ILE A 130 -4.33 -0.38 1.48
CA ILE A 130 -3.96 0.63 2.48
C ILE A 130 -3.01 1.66 1.88
N SER A 131 -1.89 1.24 1.29
CA SER A 131 -0.89 2.14 0.71
C SER A 131 -1.48 3.00 -0.40
N VAL A 132 -2.30 2.41 -1.29
CA VAL A 132 -3.00 3.14 -2.36
C VAL A 132 -3.94 4.20 -1.77
N CYS A 133 -4.75 3.85 -0.76
CA CYS A 133 -5.65 4.81 -0.11
C CYS A 133 -4.88 5.95 0.54
N CYS A 134 -3.86 5.64 1.35
CA CYS A 134 -3.02 6.63 2.02
C CYS A 134 -2.34 7.57 1.02
N LEU A 135 -1.82 7.02 -0.09
CA LEU A 135 -1.20 7.81 -1.14
C LEU A 135 -2.22 8.67 -1.90
N ALA A 136 -3.39 8.15 -2.21
CA ALA A 136 -4.45 8.94 -2.85
C ALA A 136 -4.90 10.11 -1.96
N HIS A 137 -4.98 9.90 -0.64
CA HIS A 137 -5.35 10.95 0.31
C HIS A 137 -4.31 12.05 0.43
N SER A 138 -3.03 11.73 0.21
CA SER A 138 -1.94 12.69 0.26
C SER A 138 -1.74 13.42 -1.07
N LEU A 139 -1.94 12.74 -2.21
CA LEU A 139 -1.79 13.32 -3.55
C LEU A 139 -3.00 14.15 -3.99
N TYR A 140 -4.21 13.79 -3.57
CA TYR A 140 -5.45 14.44 -4.03
C TYR A 140 -6.35 14.91 -2.88
N PRO A 141 -5.84 15.72 -1.94
CA PRO A 141 -6.63 16.22 -0.81
C PRO A 141 -7.83 17.07 -1.24
N GLU A 142 -7.77 17.70 -2.41
CA GLU A 142 -8.85 18.49 -3.01
C GLU A 142 -10.05 17.64 -3.46
N LYS A 143 -9.84 16.33 -3.70
CA LYS A 143 -10.89 15.39 -4.12
C LYS A 143 -11.60 14.73 -2.93
N ARG A 144 -11.44 15.28 -1.72
CA ARG A 144 -12.18 14.81 -0.53
C ARG A 144 -13.66 15.05 -0.76
N ASP A 145 -14.44 13.97 -0.68
CA ASP A 145 -15.88 14.03 -0.88
C ASP A 145 -16.54 14.79 0.28
N ALA A 146 -17.04 15.99 0.01
CA ALA A 146 -17.71 16.83 1.01
C ALA A 146 -18.98 16.17 1.59
N ARG A 147 -19.53 15.14 0.93
CA ARG A 147 -20.67 14.36 1.45
C ARG A 147 -20.26 13.24 2.40
N ARG A 148 -18.99 12.83 2.44
CA ARG A 148 -18.48 11.87 3.41
C ARG A 148 -18.03 12.64 4.65
N ASP A 149 -18.61 12.30 5.79
CA ASP A 149 -18.28 12.86 7.11
C ASP A 149 -16.76 13.09 7.25
N ALA A 150 -16.37 14.35 7.42
CA ALA A 150 -14.98 14.79 7.52
C ALA A 150 -14.23 14.16 8.70
N SER A 151 -14.94 13.52 9.64
CA SER A 151 -14.35 12.74 10.73
C SER A 151 -13.73 11.40 10.27
N LYS A 152 -14.10 10.90 9.07
CA LYS A 152 -13.56 9.63 8.56
C LYS A 152 -12.18 9.83 7.92
N LYS A 153 -11.20 9.05 8.41
CA LYS A 153 -9.84 8.95 7.83
C LYS A 153 -9.81 8.57 6.33
N ASP A 154 -10.92 8.13 5.75
CA ASP A 154 -11.03 7.63 4.37
C ASP A 154 -11.85 8.55 3.43
N ALA A 155 -11.59 9.86 3.49
CA ALA A 155 -12.41 10.89 2.83
C ALA A 155 -12.24 11.01 1.30
N VAL A 156 -11.07 10.65 0.73
CA VAL A 156 -10.87 10.67 -0.75
C VAL A 156 -11.29 9.34 -1.38
N ILE A 157 -10.82 8.23 -0.81
CA ILE A 157 -11.17 6.88 -1.27
C ILE A 157 -11.25 5.93 -0.08
N SER A 158 -12.25 5.04 -0.08
CA SER A 158 -12.46 4.06 1.00
C SER A 158 -11.70 2.77 0.74
N ARG A 159 -11.07 2.25 1.80
CA ARG A 159 -10.42 0.94 1.79
C ARG A 159 -11.38 -0.17 1.38
N ARG A 160 -12.66 -0.10 1.80
CA ARG A 160 -13.68 -1.08 1.42
C ARG A 160 -13.92 -1.08 -0.09
N ASP A 161 -14.07 0.10 -0.68
CA ASP A 161 -14.36 0.27 -2.10
C ASP A 161 -13.18 -0.25 -2.95
N VAL A 162 -11.94 0.04 -2.53
CA VAL A 162 -10.73 -0.47 -3.17
C VAL A 162 -10.62 -1.99 -3.04
N SER A 163 -10.87 -2.56 -1.86
CA SER A 163 -10.87 -4.02 -1.66
C SER A 163 -11.90 -4.73 -2.54
N ILE A 164 -13.12 -4.19 -2.65
CA ILE A 164 -14.16 -4.75 -3.51
C ILE A 164 -13.73 -4.68 -4.98
N SER A 165 -13.15 -3.56 -5.42
CA SER A 165 -12.63 -3.41 -6.77
C SER A 165 -11.53 -4.42 -7.11
N VAL A 166 -10.57 -4.64 -6.20
CA VAL A 166 -9.53 -5.67 -6.36
C VAL A 166 -10.13 -7.07 -6.40
N GLY A 167 -11.08 -7.39 -5.53
CA GLY A 167 -11.76 -8.69 -5.56
C GLY A 167 -12.48 -8.92 -6.88
N LEU A 168 -13.27 -7.93 -7.33
CA LEU A 168 -14.08 -8.03 -8.54
C LEU A 168 -13.21 -8.18 -9.80
N MET A 169 -12.13 -7.40 -9.95
CA MET A 169 -11.26 -7.53 -11.12
C MET A 169 -10.64 -8.93 -11.22
N ASN A 170 -10.26 -9.54 -10.09
CA ASN A 170 -9.66 -10.87 -10.10
C ASN A 170 -10.69 -11.97 -10.36
N VAL A 171 -11.88 -11.89 -9.73
CA VAL A 171 -12.95 -12.86 -9.96
C VAL A 171 -13.42 -12.83 -11.41
N LEU A 172 -13.45 -11.66 -12.04
CA LEU A 172 -13.87 -11.52 -13.43
C LEU A 172 -12.80 -11.93 -14.43
N PHE A 173 -11.55 -11.50 -14.24
CA PHE A 173 -10.51 -11.64 -15.27
C PHE A 173 -9.61 -12.87 -15.10
N CYS A 174 -9.39 -13.38 -13.89
CA CYS A 174 -8.55 -14.56 -13.71
C CYS A 174 -9.11 -15.82 -14.39
N PRO A 175 -10.43 -16.10 -14.35
CA PRO A 175 -11.01 -17.21 -15.11
C PRO A 175 -10.82 -17.11 -16.64
N LEU A 176 -10.65 -15.87 -17.14
CA LEU A 176 -10.43 -15.56 -18.55
C LEU A 176 -8.93 -15.54 -18.93
N GLY A 177 -8.05 -16.08 -18.08
CA GLY A 177 -6.61 -16.17 -18.33
C GLY A 177 -5.81 -14.96 -17.86
N GLY A 178 -6.45 -14.01 -17.17
CA GLY A 178 -5.76 -12.89 -16.53
C GLY A 178 -4.91 -13.37 -15.35
N MET A 179 -3.69 -12.83 -15.22
CA MET A 179 -2.93 -12.99 -13.99
C MET A 179 -3.59 -12.21 -12.83
N PRO A 180 -3.38 -12.61 -11.57
CA PRO A 180 -3.88 -11.86 -10.43
C PRO A 180 -3.42 -10.40 -10.44
N ASN A 181 -4.39 -9.48 -10.37
CA ASN A 181 -4.17 -8.04 -10.48
C ASN A 181 -4.47 -7.31 -9.17
N CYS A 182 -3.94 -6.10 -9.04
CA CYS A 182 -4.22 -5.25 -7.89
C CYS A 182 -4.09 -3.77 -8.27
N HIS A 183 -4.58 -2.88 -7.41
CA HIS A 183 -4.22 -1.47 -7.51
C HIS A 183 -2.79 -1.26 -7.01
N GLY A 184 -2.00 -0.45 -7.70
CA GLY A 184 -0.59 -0.23 -7.36
C GLY A 184 -0.34 1.20 -6.88
N ALA A 185 0.12 1.37 -5.64
CA ALA A 185 0.51 2.69 -5.14
C ALA A 185 1.68 3.28 -5.96
N GLY A 186 2.63 2.44 -6.36
CA GLY A 186 3.74 2.83 -7.24
C GLY A 186 3.26 3.28 -8.63
N GLY A 187 2.27 2.60 -9.20
CA GLY A 187 1.66 3.00 -10.47
C GLY A 187 0.96 4.37 -10.37
N LEU A 188 0.19 4.58 -9.29
CA LEU A 188 -0.43 5.87 -9.01
C LEU A 188 0.60 6.99 -8.84
N ALA A 189 1.64 6.76 -8.04
CA ALA A 189 2.74 7.70 -7.83
C ALA A 189 3.48 8.02 -9.13
N GLY A 190 3.76 7.00 -9.96
CA GLY A 190 4.44 7.16 -11.24
C GLY A 190 3.63 8.00 -12.23
N GLN A 191 2.35 7.70 -12.39
CA GLN A 191 1.43 8.49 -13.21
C GLN A 191 1.35 9.94 -12.71
N HIS A 192 1.22 10.14 -11.39
CA HIS A 192 1.23 11.48 -10.81
C HIS A 192 2.56 12.21 -11.05
N ARG A 193 3.70 11.54 -10.94
CA ARG A 193 5.01 12.12 -11.21
C ARG A 193 5.16 12.55 -12.67
N LEU A 194 4.57 11.81 -13.61
CA LEU A 194 4.53 12.15 -15.03
C LEU A 194 3.46 13.20 -15.39
N GLY A 195 2.85 13.85 -14.39
CA GLY A 195 1.90 14.95 -14.62
C GLY A 195 0.44 14.55 -14.69
N ALA A 196 0.08 13.26 -14.57
CA ALA A 196 -1.32 12.85 -14.53
C ALA A 196 -2.01 13.36 -13.25
N ARG A 197 -3.17 14.01 -13.39
CA ARG A 197 -4.00 14.51 -12.28
C ARG A 197 -5.41 13.91 -12.24
N HIS A 198 -5.73 13.10 -13.25
CA HIS A 198 -7.04 12.51 -13.47
C HIS A 198 -6.89 11.05 -13.93
N GLY A 199 -7.95 10.26 -13.74
CA GLY A 199 -8.00 8.86 -14.16
C GLY A 199 -7.91 8.64 -15.68
N ALA A 200 -8.03 9.71 -16.48
CA ALA A 200 -7.94 9.64 -17.94
C ALA A 200 -6.63 9.00 -18.44
N SER A 201 -5.50 9.22 -17.75
CA SER A 201 -4.22 8.57 -18.11
C SER A 201 -4.31 7.04 -17.99
N VAL A 202 -4.94 6.56 -16.92
CA VAL A 202 -5.12 5.11 -16.68
C VAL A 202 -6.10 4.53 -17.71
N VAL A 203 -7.18 5.25 -18.03
CA VAL A 203 -8.15 4.84 -19.05
C VAL A 203 -7.48 4.77 -20.42
N PHE A 204 -6.74 5.80 -20.83
CA PHE A 204 -6.00 5.82 -22.08
C PHE A 204 -5.01 4.64 -22.17
N LEU A 205 -4.24 4.40 -21.12
CA LEU A 205 -3.30 3.29 -21.06
C LEU A 205 -4.00 1.92 -21.17
N GLY A 206 -5.17 1.78 -20.54
CA GLY A 206 -5.99 0.57 -20.62
C GLY A 206 -6.56 0.37 -22.03
N VAL A 207 -7.11 1.41 -22.64
CA VAL A 207 -7.64 1.38 -24.01
C VAL A 207 -6.53 1.05 -25.00
N ALA A 208 -5.35 1.68 -24.89
CA ALA A 208 -4.21 1.37 -25.74
C ALA A 208 -3.79 -0.11 -25.65
N LYS A 209 -3.77 -0.68 -24.44
CA LYS A 209 -3.50 -2.12 -24.24
C LYS A 209 -4.61 -3.00 -24.82
N MET A 210 -5.88 -2.61 -24.69
CA MET A 210 -6.98 -3.36 -25.29
C MET A 210 -6.91 -3.35 -26.81
N LEU A 211 -6.61 -2.21 -27.43
CA LEU A 211 -6.41 -2.14 -28.88
C LEU A 211 -5.27 -3.06 -29.32
N LEU A 212 -4.14 -3.02 -28.61
CA LEU A 212 -3.01 -3.91 -28.86
C LEU A 212 -3.42 -5.39 -28.75
N ALA A 213 -4.18 -5.76 -27.72
CA ALA A 213 -4.66 -7.13 -27.56
C ALA A 213 -5.65 -7.56 -28.66
N VAL A 214 -6.54 -6.66 -29.12
CA VAL A 214 -7.51 -6.97 -30.19
C VAL A 214 -6.84 -7.10 -31.56
N PHE A 215 -5.85 -6.25 -31.86
CA PHE A 215 -5.14 -6.21 -33.14
C PHE A 215 -3.90 -7.11 -33.24
N PHE A 216 -3.46 -7.72 -32.14
CA PHE A 216 -2.29 -8.60 -32.19
C PHE A 216 -2.51 -9.92 -31.44
N GLY A 217 -3.52 -10.01 -30.56
CA GLY A 217 -3.84 -11.20 -29.79
C GLY A 217 -2.59 -11.82 -29.15
N ALA A 218 -2.45 -13.14 -29.27
CA ALA A 218 -1.28 -13.87 -28.79
C ALA A 218 0.04 -13.51 -29.53
N SER A 219 0.02 -12.91 -30.72
CA SER A 219 1.25 -12.52 -31.43
C SER A 219 2.04 -11.42 -30.73
N ILE A 220 1.40 -10.63 -29.84
CA ILE A 220 2.15 -9.71 -28.98
C ILE A 220 3.06 -10.46 -28.00
N LEU A 221 2.70 -11.69 -27.62
CA LEU A 221 3.52 -12.51 -26.72
C LEU A 221 4.83 -12.90 -27.40
N THR A 222 4.83 -13.17 -28.71
CA THR A 222 6.05 -13.42 -29.48
C THR A 222 7.04 -12.25 -29.39
N VAL A 223 6.55 -11.01 -29.43
CA VAL A 223 7.38 -9.80 -29.26
C VAL A 223 7.91 -9.69 -27.82
N LEU A 224 7.08 -10.05 -26.84
CA LEU A 224 7.50 -10.07 -25.42
C LEU A 224 8.51 -11.19 -25.14
N ASP A 225 8.43 -12.33 -25.82
CA ASP A 225 9.38 -13.45 -25.71
C ASP A 225 10.73 -13.12 -26.36
N ALA A 226 10.74 -12.25 -27.37
CA ALA A 226 11.96 -11.68 -27.95
C ALA A 226 12.56 -10.54 -27.08
N PHE A 227 11.89 -10.11 -26.02
CA PHE A 227 12.37 -9.02 -25.18
C PHE A 227 13.65 -9.43 -24.42
N PRO A 228 14.73 -8.62 -24.47
CA PRO A 228 16.02 -9.02 -23.91
C PRO A 228 15.98 -9.20 -22.39
N TRP A 229 16.33 -10.41 -21.95
CA TRP A 229 16.45 -10.78 -20.52
C TRP A 229 17.37 -9.84 -19.73
N ALA A 230 18.44 -9.34 -20.36
CA ALA A 230 19.36 -8.38 -19.74
C ALA A 230 18.65 -7.07 -19.34
N VAL A 231 17.79 -6.54 -20.22
CA VAL A 231 17.04 -5.31 -19.94
C VAL A 231 16.00 -5.57 -18.85
N LEU A 232 15.26 -6.70 -18.92
CA LEU A 232 14.32 -7.08 -17.87
C LEU A 232 15.01 -7.22 -16.51
N GLY A 233 16.18 -7.87 -16.47
CA GLY A 233 16.99 -8.04 -15.28
C GLY A 233 17.44 -6.71 -14.68
N ILE A 234 17.90 -5.76 -15.51
CA ILE A 234 18.28 -4.42 -15.06
C ILE A 234 17.06 -3.65 -14.53
N MET A 235 15.94 -3.66 -15.25
CA MET A 235 14.71 -3.01 -14.82
C MET A 235 14.22 -3.55 -13.47
N LEU A 236 14.21 -4.88 -13.32
CA LEU A 236 13.81 -5.56 -12.08
C LEU A 236 14.80 -5.29 -10.96
N GLY A 237 16.10 -5.30 -11.24
CA GLY A 237 17.16 -4.99 -10.29
C GLY A 237 17.02 -3.57 -9.73
N ILE A 238 16.84 -2.58 -10.60
CA ILE A 238 16.63 -1.19 -10.19
C ILE A 238 15.35 -1.07 -9.36
N ALA A 239 14.23 -1.64 -9.81
CA ALA A 239 12.97 -1.60 -9.07
C ALA A 239 13.08 -2.26 -7.68
N GLY A 240 13.78 -3.40 -7.60
CA GLY A 240 14.05 -4.12 -6.36
C GLY A 240 14.94 -3.32 -5.41
N GLN A 241 16.01 -2.71 -5.93
CA GLN A 241 16.90 -1.84 -5.14
C GLN A 241 16.18 -0.62 -4.59
N GLU A 242 15.35 0.05 -5.40
CA GLU A 242 14.55 1.20 -4.95
C GLU A 242 13.55 0.80 -3.86
N LEU A 243 12.88 -0.36 -4.00
CA LEU A 243 11.96 -0.87 -3.00
C LEU A 243 12.68 -1.25 -1.69
N ALA A 244 13.82 -1.94 -1.79
CA ALA A 244 14.62 -2.34 -0.63
C ALA A 244 15.19 -1.12 0.11
N THR A 245 15.75 -0.16 -0.62
CA THR A 245 16.32 1.07 -0.06
C THR A 245 15.23 1.90 0.61
N THR A 246 14.05 2.02 -0.01
CA THR A 246 12.92 2.73 0.60
C THR A 246 12.45 2.04 1.87
N GLY A 247 12.27 0.71 1.85
CA GLY A 247 11.88 -0.06 3.03
C GLY A 247 12.88 0.08 4.18
N PHE A 248 14.17 -0.02 3.88
CA PHE A 248 15.24 0.16 4.86
C PHE A 248 15.29 1.60 5.41
N THR A 249 15.17 2.60 4.53
CA THR A 249 15.16 4.02 4.93
C THR A 249 13.99 4.32 5.85
N LEU A 250 12.80 3.77 5.59
CA LEU A 250 11.64 3.92 6.46
C LEU A 250 11.87 3.27 7.82
N LEU A 251 12.50 2.08 7.85
CA LEU A 251 12.86 1.42 9.11
C LEU A 251 13.85 2.28 9.91
N VAL A 252 14.92 2.79 9.30
CA VAL A 252 15.91 3.64 9.97
C VAL A 252 15.29 4.97 10.43
N SER A 253 14.53 5.63 9.56
CA SER A 253 13.88 6.91 9.88
C SER A 253 12.91 6.78 11.06
N SER A 254 12.18 5.66 11.14
CA SER A 254 11.28 5.40 12.27
C SER A 254 12.02 5.27 13.61
N VAL A 255 13.27 4.78 13.58
CA VAL A 255 14.16 4.70 14.73
C VAL A 255 14.66 6.09 15.11
N ASP A 256 15.14 6.86 14.14
CA ASP A 256 15.65 8.23 14.35
C ASP A 256 14.57 9.17 14.91
N GLU A 257 13.35 9.11 14.36
CA GLU A 257 12.22 9.91 14.84
C GLU A 257 11.86 9.62 16.30
N ALA A 258 11.99 8.37 16.74
CA ALA A 258 11.77 8.07 18.15
C ALA A 258 12.89 8.53 19.07
N PHE A 259 14.12 8.72 18.56
CA PHE A 259 15.17 9.37 19.32
C PHE A 259 15.00 10.90 19.36
N ALA A 260 14.53 11.50 18.27
CA ALA A 260 14.33 12.96 18.19
C ALA A 260 13.11 13.47 18.98
N ASP A 261 11.99 12.73 18.96
CA ASP A 261 10.80 13.08 19.77
C ASP A 261 10.98 12.79 21.26
N ALA A 262 12.01 12.01 21.62
CA ALA A 262 12.32 11.66 22.99
C ALA A 262 12.89 12.84 23.80
N ASP A 263 13.06 14.04 23.27
CA ASP A 263 13.56 15.18 24.05
C ASP A 263 12.46 15.86 24.90
N GLY A 264 11.17 15.65 24.57
CA GLY A 264 10.03 16.27 25.25
C GLY A 264 9.08 15.36 26.03
N ASP A 265 9.20 14.04 25.88
CA ASP A 265 8.30 13.06 26.53
C ASP A 265 8.70 12.72 27.98
N ASP A 266 7.79 12.14 28.76
CA ASP A 266 8.10 11.52 30.05
C ASP A 266 9.00 10.27 29.85
N PRO A 267 9.94 9.95 30.76
CA PRO A 267 10.82 8.78 30.63
C PRO A 267 10.09 7.45 30.39
N SER A 268 8.87 7.28 30.91
CA SER A 268 8.07 6.07 30.70
C SER A 268 7.57 5.95 29.25
N THR A 269 7.09 7.04 28.66
CA THR A 269 6.62 7.10 27.26
C THR A 269 7.76 6.86 26.28
N LYS A 270 8.95 7.43 26.54
CA LYS A 270 10.16 7.19 25.73
C LYS A 270 10.52 5.71 25.69
N LYS A 271 10.53 5.06 26.87
CA LYS A 271 10.85 3.64 27.00
C LYS A 271 9.85 2.77 26.23
N ALA A 272 8.56 3.09 26.32
CA ALA A 272 7.50 2.37 25.61
C ALA A 272 7.63 2.50 24.08
N ARG A 273 7.87 3.71 23.56
CA ARG A 273 8.03 3.94 22.10
C ARG A 273 9.27 3.24 21.54
N LYS A 274 10.41 3.33 22.24
CA LYS A 274 11.65 2.64 21.86
C LYS A 274 11.49 1.12 21.87
N LEU A 275 10.73 0.59 22.85
CA LEU A 275 10.39 -0.83 22.91
C LEU A 275 9.52 -1.25 21.71
N ALA A 276 8.47 -0.49 21.39
CA ALA A 276 7.58 -0.78 20.27
C ALA A 276 8.35 -0.82 18.93
N LEU A 277 9.24 0.15 18.69
CA LEU A 277 10.07 0.16 17.48
C LEU A 277 11.01 -1.04 17.41
N ARG A 278 11.71 -1.36 18.51
CA ARG A 278 12.57 -2.54 18.57
C ARG A 278 11.80 -3.81 18.21
N LYS A 279 10.59 -3.98 18.75
CA LYS A 279 9.71 -5.11 18.42
C LYS A 279 9.38 -5.13 16.93
N SER A 280 8.92 -4.02 16.36
CA SER A 280 8.57 -3.92 14.94
C SER A 280 9.75 -4.17 14.01
N THR A 281 10.94 -3.63 14.33
CA THR A 281 12.17 -3.88 13.56
C THR A 281 12.57 -5.35 13.61
N VAL A 282 12.54 -5.98 14.80
CA VAL A 282 12.85 -7.41 14.94
C VAL A 282 11.90 -8.27 14.10
N ILE A 283 10.59 -8.00 14.17
CA ILE A 283 9.58 -8.72 13.39
C ILE A 283 9.85 -8.55 11.89
N ALA A 284 10.04 -7.32 11.42
CA ALA A 284 10.30 -7.04 10.00
C ALA A 284 11.58 -7.72 9.50
N THR A 285 12.66 -7.71 10.30
CA THR A 285 13.93 -8.37 9.97
C THR A 285 13.77 -9.89 9.91
N ILE A 286 13.07 -10.51 10.88
CA ILE A 286 12.80 -11.96 10.87
C ILE A 286 12.03 -12.33 9.60
N THR A 287 10.95 -11.60 9.29
CA THR A 287 10.16 -11.81 8.08
C THR A 287 11.03 -11.73 6.83
N ALA A 288 11.83 -10.66 6.68
CA ALA A 288 12.68 -10.47 5.51
C ALA A 288 13.74 -11.58 5.36
N VAL A 289 14.42 -11.95 6.45
CA VAL A 289 15.44 -12.99 6.44
C VAL A 289 14.86 -14.34 6.03
N VAL A 290 13.69 -14.72 6.56
CA VAL A 290 13.05 -16.00 6.21
C VAL A 290 12.62 -16.02 4.74
N ILE A 291 12.10 -14.90 4.21
CA ILE A 291 11.74 -14.79 2.79
C ILE A 291 12.98 -14.98 1.91
N VAL A 292 14.08 -14.28 2.22
CA VAL A 292 15.31 -14.33 1.43
C VAL A 292 15.97 -15.70 1.52
N ALA A 293 16.05 -16.29 2.73
CA ALA A 293 16.72 -17.57 2.93
C ALA A 293 15.98 -18.74 2.28
N LEU A 294 14.65 -18.73 2.29
CA LEU A 294 13.84 -19.83 1.76
C LEU A 294 13.31 -19.58 0.34
N GLY A 295 13.46 -18.37 -0.20
CA GLY A 295 12.87 -17.97 -1.48
C GLY A 295 11.34 -18.06 -1.52
N LYS A 296 10.69 -18.13 -0.35
CA LYS A 296 9.27 -18.47 -0.20
C LYS A 296 8.56 -17.49 0.72
N THR A 297 7.66 -16.70 0.13
CA THR A 297 6.95 -15.61 0.82
C THR A 297 5.99 -16.12 1.91
N HIS A 298 5.39 -17.31 1.73
CA HIS A 298 4.50 -17.90 2.73
C HIS A 298 5.18 -18.18 4.07
N TYR A 299 6.39 -18.74 4.06
CA TYR A 299 7.15 -18.95 5.29
C TYR A 299 7.53 -17.62 5.96
N GLY A 300 7.82 -16.59 5.17
CA GLY A 300 7.99 -15.23 5.65
C GLY A 300 6.77 -14.69 6.39
N ALA A 301 5.59 -14.82 5.79
CA ALA A 301 4.34 -14.35 6.38
C ALA A 301 4.02 -15.09 7.70
N VAL A 302 4.16 -16.42 7.72
CA VAL A 302 3.91 -17.25 8.91
C VAL A 302 4.93 -16.93 10.02
N SER A 303 6.22 -16.85 9.69
CA SER A 303 7.27 -16.52 10.67
C SER A 303 7.13 -15.10 11.22
N GLY A 304 6.77 -14.12 10.37
CA GLY A 304 6.48 -12.75 10.79
C GLY A 304 5.29 -12.66 11.73
N TRP A 305 4.21 -13.37 11.42
CA TRP A 305 3.04 -13.46 12.30
C TRP A 305 3.38 -14.14 13.62
N ALA A 306 4.11 -15.25 13.60
CA ALA A 306 4.56 -15.93 14.81
C ALA A 306 5.48 -15.02 15.66
N ALA A 307 6.42 -14.32 15.04
CA ALA A 307 7.27 -13.34 15.70
C ALA A 307 6.45 -12.19 16.30
N HIS A 308 5.40 -11.72 15.62
CA HIS A 308 4.51 -10.70 16.15
C HIS A 308 3.70 -11.19 17.36
N MET A 309 3.32 -12.47 17.39
CA MET A 309 2.64 -13.07 18.54
C MET A 309 3.57 -13.21 19.75
N VAL A 310 4.82 -13.61 19.53
CA VAL A 310 5.79 -13.90 20.59
C VAL A 310 6.50 -12.65 21.09
N TYR A 311 7.07 -11.85 20.19
CA TYR A 311 7.91 -10.69 20.53
C TYR A 311 7.14 -9.37 20.48
N GLY A 312 6.06 -9.31 19.69
CA GLY A 312 5.22 -8.13 19.55
C GLY A 312 4.17 -8.00 20.66
N ASP A 313 3.07 -7.35 20.33
CA ASP A 313 1.89 -7.23 21.19
C ASP A 313 0.73 -8.13 20.71
N GLY A 314 1.02 -9.06 19.78
CA GLY A 314 -0.01 -9.83 19.07
C GLY A 314 -0.88 -10.68 20.00
N THR A 315 -0.29 -11.33 21.01
CA THR A 315 -1.04 -12.09 22.03
C THR A 315 -1.98 -11.19 22.84
N ALA A 316 -1.50 -10.03 23.29
CA ALA A 316 -2.31 -9.07 24.02
C ALA A 316 -3.44 -8.49 23.15
N ASP A 317 -3.15 -8.17 21.89
CA ASP A 317 -4.14 -7.69 20.93
C ASP A 317 -5.21 -8.73 20.61
N PHE A 318 -4.79 -9.98 20.43
CA PHE A 318 -5.71 -11.09 20.21
C PHE A 318 -6.65 -11.28 21.41
N VAL A 319 -6.11 -11.32 22.63
CA VAL A 319 -6.91 -11.42 23.85
C VAL A 319 -7.87 -10.23 24.00
N ARG A 320 -7.42 -9.00 23.70
CA ARG A 320 -8.28 -7.80 23.69
C ARG A 320 -9.41 -7.91 22.66
N TRP A 321 -9.11 -8.42 21.47
CA TRP A 321 -10.10 -8.62 20.41
C TRP A 321 -11.15 -9.67 20.81
N VAL A 322 -10.72 -10.83 21.33
CA VAL A 322 -11.64 -11.88 21.80
C VAL A 322 -12.56 -11.35 22.89
N ARG A 323 -12.02 -10.63 23.88
CA ARG A 323 -12.80 -10.02 24.96
C ARG A 323 -13.83 -9.01 24.44
N ARG A 324 -13.47 -8.18 23.46
CA ARG A 324 -14.40 -7.23 22.82
C ARG A 324 -15.52 -7.96 22.08
N LYS A 325 -15.21 -9.01 21.33
CA LYS A 325 -16.22 -9.81 20.62
C LYS A 325 -17.21 -10.47 21.58
N ARG A 326 -16.71 -11.01 22.68
CA ARG A 326 -17.55 -11.65 23.70
C ARG A 326 -18.51 -10.67 24.38
N ARG A 327 -18.02 -9.49 24.77
CA ARG A 327 -18.88 -8.40 25.31
C ARG A 327 -19.88 -7.87 24.29
N GLY A 328 -19.50 -7.77 23.02
CA GLY A 328 -20.41 -7.37 21.95
C GLY A 328 -21.56 -8.37 21.76
N ALA A 329 -21.29 -9.67 21.87
CA ALA A 329 -22.30 -10.72 21.81
C ALA A 329 -23.21 -10.74 23.05
N GLU A 330 -22.69 -10.42 24.23
CA GLU A 330 -23.47 -10.29 25.47
C GLU A 330 -24.39 -9.07 25.46
N ASN A 331 -23.96 -7.92 24.93
CA ASN A 331 -24.79 -6.71 24.82
C ASN A 331 -25.84 -6.76 23.68
N SER A 332 -25.83 -7.81 22.85
CA SER A 332 -26.77 -8.00 21.74
C SER A 332 -27.89 -9.01 22.06
N ARG A 333 -27.88 -9.58 23.28
CA ARG A 333 -28.93 -10.43 23.84
C ARG A 333 -29.72 -9.64 24.87
#